data_AF-A0A2V2AAE9-F1
#
_entry.id   AF-A0A2V2AAE9-F1
#
_cell.length_a   1.000
_cell.length_b   1.000
_cell.length_c   1.000
_cell.angle_alpha   90.00
_cell.angle_beta   90.00
_cell.angle_gamma   90.00
#
_symmetry.space_group_name_H-M   'P 1'
#
loop_
_entity.id
_entity.type
_entity.pdbx_description
1 polymer ?
#
loop_
_entity_poly.entity_id
_entity_poly.type
_entity_poly.pdbx_seq_one_letter_code
_entity_poly.pdbx_strand_id
1 'polypeptide(L)' 'MNTSTQKPVAMGNEFASLGTRLVRLGHALQEPSTTVHELVALAMACGIKLQMRAVAESEGRCDG' A
#
# COMPACT_ATOMS: atom_id res chain seq x y z
N MET A 1 25.01 31.61 -0.78
CA MET A 1 23.60 31.16 -0.83
C MET A 1 23.41 30.44 -2.16
N ASN A 2 23.41 29.11 -2.17
CA ASN A 2 23.19 28.33 -3.38
C ASN A 2 21.76 27.79 -3.38
N THR A 3 21.12 28.02 -4.51
CA THR A 3 19.70 27.93 -4.79
C THR A 3 19.16 26.52 -4.57
N SER A 4 18.10 26.44 -3.77
CA SER A 4 17.29 25.24 -3.55
C SER A 4 16.85 24.68 -4.91
N THR A 5 17.40 23.52 -5.28
CA THR A 5 17.04 22.78 -6.49
C THR A 5 15.59 22.37 -6.39
N GLN A 6 14.72 23.21 -6.92
CA GLN A 6 13.30 22.98 -7.06
C GLN A 6 13.12 21.78 -8.00
N LYS A 7 12.71 20.65 -7.44
CA LYS A 7 12.48 19.39 -8.16
C LYS A 7 11.49 19.65 -9.30
N PRO A 8 11.82 19.28 -10.55
CA PRO A 8 11.04 19.69 -11.71
C PRO A 8 9.59 19.19 -11.60
N VAL A 9 8.71 20.09 -12.02
CA VAL A 9 7.27 19.97 -12.21
C VAL A 9 6.86 18.53 -12.52
N ALA A 10 6.25 17.88 -11.53
CA ALA A 10 5.50 16.66 -11.76
C ALA A 10 4.22 17.02 -12.56
N MET A 11 4.34 17.18 -13.87
CA MET A 11 3.32 16.64 -14.79
C MET A 11 3.41 15.11 -14.70
N GLY A 12 3.19 14.61 -13.49
CA GLY A 12 3.46 13.25 -13.10
C GLY A 12 2.44 12.39 -13.78
N ASN A 13 2.91 11.63 -14.76
CA ASN A 13 2.21 10.52 -15.39
C ASN A 13 1.25 9.88 -14.38
N GLU A 14 -0.03 9.73 -14.70
CA GLU A 14 -1.06 9.25 -13.76
C GLU A 14 -0.67 7.89 -13.15
N PHE A 15 0.09 7.11 -13.92
CA PHE A 15 0.76 5.87 -13.51
C PHE A 15 1.84 6.06 -12.44
N ALA A 16 2.58 7.17 -12.43
CA ALA A 16 3.55 7.49 -11.38
C ALA A 16 2.85 7.81 -10.04
N SER A 17 1.73 8.54 -10.09
CA SER A 17 0.89 8.77 -8.91
C SER A 17 0.21 7.49 -8.44
N LEU A 18 -0.20 6.60 -9.36
CA LEU A 18 -0.68 5.27 -9.03
C LEU A 18 0.43 4.42 -8.36
N GLY A 19 1.61 4.34 -8.97
CA GLY A 19 2.75 3.58 -8.47
C GLY A 19 3.17 4.02 -7.07
N THR A 20 3.20 5.33 -6.80
CA THR A 20 3.48 5.87 -5.46
C THR A 20 2.45 5.39 -4.44
N ARG A 21 1.16 5.35 -4.79
CA ARG A 21 0.11 4.84 -3.90
C ARG A 21 0.24 3.33 -3.68
N LEU A 22 0.60 2.55 -4.70
CA LEU A 22 0.86 1.12 -4.59
C LEU A 22 2.06 0.80 -3.69
N VAL A 23 3.15 1.56 -3.78
CA VAL A 23 4.31 1.39 -2.89
C VAL A 23 3.92 1.67 -1.43
N ARG A 24 3.13 2.71 -1.17
CA ARG A 24 2.60 3.00 0.17
C ARG A 24 1.70 1.88 0.69
N LEU A 25 0.84 1.32 -0.16
CA LEU A 25 0.02 0.16 0.19
C LEU A 25 0.90 -1.05 0.57
N GLY A 26 1.94 -1.34 -0.20
CA GLY A 26 2.89 -2.42 0.09
C GLY A 26 3.69 -2.21 1.39
N HIS A 27 4.03 -0.96 1.72
CA HIS A 27 4.66 -0.62 3.00
C HIS A 27 3.67 -0.83 4.16
N ALA A 28 2.42 -0.39 3.99
CA ALA A 28 1.36 -0.61 4.97
C ALA A 28 1.08 -2.10 5.20
N LEU A 29 1.19 -2.94 4.17
CA LEU A 29 1.05 -4.41 4.32
C LEU A 29 2.18 -5.04 5.15
N GLN A 30 3.38 -4.45 5.16
CA GLN A 30 4.52 -4.94 5.94
C GLN A 30 4.53 -4.39 7.38
N GLU A 31 3.79 -3.31 7.62
CA GLU A 31 3.76 -2.63 8.92
C GLU A 31 2.76 -3.35 9.86
N PRO A 32 3.22 -3.87 11.01
CA PRO A 32 2.41 -4.71 11.91
C PRO A 32 1.31 -3.94 12.66
N SER A 33 1.39 -2.61 12.70
CA SER A 33 0.36 -1.74 13.29
C SER A 33 -0.73 -1.37 12.29
N THR A 34 -0.57 -1.70 11.00
CA THR A 34 -1.53 -1.31 9.97
C THR A 34 -2.82 -2.07 10.13
N THR A 35 -3.92 -1.32 10.16
CA THR A 35 -5.25 -1.91 10.22
C THR A 35 -5.78 -2.27 8.84
N VAL A 36 -6.67 -3.26 8.78
CA VAL A 36 -7.40 -3.61 7.55
C VAL A 36 -8.12 -2.39 6.96
N HIS A 37 -8.64 -1.50 7.81
CA HIS A 37 -9.31 -0.28 7.38
C HIS A 37 -8.36 0.65 6.60
N GLU A 38 -7.13 0.82 7.08
CA GLU A 38 -6.11 1.64 6.42
C GLU A 38 -5.67 1.06 5.08
N LEU A 39 -5.49 -0.26 5.01
CA LEU A 39 -5.18 -0.97 3.75
C LEU A 39 -6.29 -0.81 2.72
N VAL A 40 -7.56 -0.92 3.15
CA VAL A 40 -8.71 -0.73 2.27
C VAL A 40 -8.79 0.72 1.78
N ALA A 41 -8.54 1.70 2.64
CA ALA A 41 -8.50 3.11 2.26
C ALA A 41 -7.39 3.39 1.22
N LEU A 42 -6.20 2.82 1.41
CA LEU A 42 -5.08 2.95 0.47
C LEU A 42 -5.36 2.28 -0.88
N ALA A 43 -6.01 1.12 -0.87
CA ALA A 43 -6.41 0.43 -2.10
C ALA A 43 -7.51 1.19 -2.86
N MET A 44 -8.51 1.72 -2.16
CA MET A 44 -9.53 2.59 -2.77
C MET A 44 -8.90 3.84 -3.38
N ALA A 45 -7.91 4.44 -2.71
CA ALA A 45 -7.16 5.56 -3.26
C ALA A 45 -6.38 5.20 -4.53
N CYS A 46 -6.05 3.92 -4.75
CA CYS A 46 -5.44 3.42 -5.99
C CYS A 46 -6.48 3.06 -7.08
N GLY A 47 -7.78 3.13 -6.79
CA GLY A 47 -8.85 2.68 -7.71
C GLY A 47 -8.99 1.16 -7.80
N ILE A 48 -8.40 0.41 -6.87
CA ILE A 48 -8.45 -1.06 -6.83
C ILE A 48 -9.23 -1.55 -5.62
N LYS A 49 -9.96 -2.65 -5.80
CA LYS A 49 -10.68 -3.32 -4.70
C LYS A 49 -9.77 -4.39 -4.10
N LEU A 50 -9.21 -4.11 -2.92
CA LEU A 50 -8.43 -5.09 -2.18
C LEU A 50 -9.37 -6.09 -1.50
N GLN A 51 -9.33 -7.35 -1.93
CA GLN A 51 -10.03 -8.44 -1.25
C GLN A 51 -9.02 -9.23 -0.42
N MET A 52 -8.88 -8.86 0.84
CA MET A 52 -8.06 -9.61 1.80
C MET A 52 -8.87 -10.82 2.28
N ARG A 53 -8.52 -12.01 1.81
CA ARG A 53 -8.90 -13.24 2.52
C ARG A 53 -7.83 -13.47 3.57
N ALA A 54 -8.19 -13.24 4.84
CA ALA A 54 -7.38 -13.72 5.95
C ALA A 54 -7.40 -15.25 5.86
N VAL A 55 -6.40 -15.83 5.21
CA VAL A 55 -6.06 -17.23 5.43
C VAL A 55 -5.40 -17.22 6.80
N ALA A 56 -6.21 -17.19 7.86
CA ALA A 56 -5.75 -17.72 9.12
C ALA A 56 -5.28 -19.13 8.78
N GLU A 57 -4.01 -19.43 9.05
CA GLU A 57 -3.58 -20.82 9.14
C GLU A 57 -4.55 -21.49 10.11
N SER A 58 -5.57 -22.14 9.57
CA SER A 58 -6.43 -23.02 10.34
C SER A 58 -5.55 -24.20 10.67
N GLU A 59 -4.89 -24.10 11.82
CA GLU A 59 -4.48 -25.16 12.74
C GLU A 59 -4.65 -26.56 12.15
N GLY A 60 -3.74 -26.88 11.23
CA GLY A 60 -3.74 -28.10 10.45
C GLY A 60 -2.73 -29.10 10.98
N ARG A 61 -2.72 -29.33 12.30
CA ARG A 61 -2.10 -30.54 12.85
C ARG A 61 -2.81 -30.95 14.14
N CYS A 62 -3.94 -31.65 13.95
CA CYS A 62 -4.41 -32.59 14.96
C CYS A 62 -3.29 -33.60 15.20
N ASP A 63 -2.77 -33.57 16.41
CA ASP A 63 -2.04 -34.65 17.06
C ASP A 63 -2.92 -35.91 17.04
N GLY A 64 -2.36 -37.02 16.56
CA GLY A 64 -3.00 -38.33 16.47
C GLY A 64 -1.94 -39.41 16.30
#